data_AF-A0A5M8PR05-F1
#
_entry.id   AF-A0A5M8PR05-F1
#
_cell.length_a   1.000
_cell.length_b   1.000
_cell.length_c   1.000
_cell.angle_alpha   90.00
_cell.angle_beta   90.00
_cell.angle_gamma   90.00
#
_symmetry.space_group_name_H-M   'P 1'
#
loop_
_entity.id
_entity.type
_entity.pdbx_description
1 polymer ?
#
loop_
_entity_poly.entity_id
_entity_poly.type
_entity_poly.pdbx_seq_one_letter_code
_entity_poly.pdbx_strand_id
1 'polypeptide(L)'
;MLIPIPSLTLCLIVIASSLPTLISSTPVPISPRSPVLSTTPQTEASTEPTAHTNNPDPAAGPSPPLLSPRSDTVWGVPGTQTSLSLHFTATVIPPAILPVLNDAYNSVYAHLHTAGDGLLPGGNFDFADHLMVVKVWNSNNHQITWGVLGSALWGLRDFMQEKGVWGVVVFQVLDGSSWVGSGMVGWRKRWDS
;
A
#
# COMPACT_ATOMS: atom_id res chain seq x y z
N MET A 1 -37.80 -37.98 -71.65
CA MET A 1 -36.60 -37.98 -70.79
C MET A 1 -36.40 -36.54 -70.33
N LEU A 2 -36.92 -36.19 -69.14
CA LEU A 2 -36.98 -34.83 -68.59
C LEU A 2 -35.97 -34.71 -67.46
N ILE A 3 -35.10 -33.70 -67.53
CA ILE A 3 -34.04 -33.39 -66.58
C ILE A 3 -34.64 -32.51 -65.45
N PRO A 4 -34.36 -32.76 -64.16
CA PRO A 4 -34.84 -31.89 -63.08
C PRO A 4 -33.94 -30.64 -62.93
N ILE A 5 -34.58 -29.52 -62.61
CA ILE A 5 -33.95 -28.22 -62.30
C ILE A 5 -33.54 -28.22 -60.81
N PRO A 6 -32.33 -27.77 -60.44
CA PRO A 6 -31.99 -27.59 -59.02
C PRO A 6 -32.53 -26.26 -58.48
N SER A 7 -33.22 -26.34 -57.34
CA SER A 7 -33.66 -25.20 -56.54
C SER A 7 -32.46 -24.44 -55.98
N LEU A 8 -32.36 -23.15 -56.30
CA LEU A 8 -31.42 -22.20 -55.73
C LEU A 8 -31.92 -21.75 -54.35
N THR A 9 -31.35 -22.32 -53.28
CA THR A 9 -31.57 -21.84 -51.91
C THR A 9 -30.67 -20.63 -51.66
N LEU A 10 -31.29 -19.45 -51.64
CA LEU A 10 -30.64 -18.17 -51.31
C LEU A 10 -30.37 -18.12 -49.79
N CYS A 11 -29.10 -18.32 -49.39
CA CYS A 11 -28.67 -18.19 -48.01
C CYS A 11 -28.34 -16.71 -47.72
N LEU A 12 -29.18 -16.04 -46.93
CA LEU A 12 -29.01 -14.63 -46.55
C LEU A 12 -27.98 -14.56 -45.41
N ILE A 13 -26.74 -14.21 -45.74
CA ILE A 13 -25.67 -13.98 -44.77
C ILE A 13 -25.81 -12.54 -44.24
N VAL A 14 -26.29 -12.41 -43.00
CA VAL A 14 -26.30 -11.14 -42.26
C VAL A 14 -24.90 -10.91 -41.69
N ILE A 15 -24.13 -10.02 -42.32
CA ILE A 15 -22.83 -9.59 -41.81
C ILE A 15 -23.08 -8.47 -40.80
N ALA A 16 -23.07 -8.80 -39.50
CA ALA A 16 -23.07 -7.82 -38.42
C ALA A 16 -21.65 -7.23 -38.30
N SER A 17 -21.41 -6.08 -38.93
CA SER A 17 -20.17 -5.32 -38.78
C SER A 17 -20.16 -4.61 -37.42
N SER A 18 -19.51 -5.18 -36.42
CA SER A 18 -19.23 -4.50 -35.15
C SER A 18 -18.17 -3.42 -35.37
N LEU A 19 -18.55 -2.14 -35.26
CA LEU A 19 -17.59 -1.05 -35.24
C LEU A 19 -16.73 -1.14 -33.96
N PRO A 20 -15.40 -0.98 -34.04
CA PRO A 20 -14.57 -0.84 -32.85
C PRO A 20 -14.84 0.52 -32.21
N THR A 21 -15.51 0.52 -31.07
CA THR A 21 -15.68 1.71 -30.23
C THR A 21 -14.31 2.09 -29.68
N LEU A 22 -13.73 3.19 -30.18
CA LEU A 22 -12.55 3.80 -29.58
C LEU A 22 -12.94 4.37 -28.21
N ILE A 23 -12.78 3.55 -27.17
CA ILE A 23 -12.87 4.01 -25.79
C ILE A 23 -11.61 4.84 -25.51
N SER A 24 -11.78 6.15 -25.51
CA SER A 24 -10.80 7.08 -24.97
C SER A 24 -10.65 6.77 -23.47
N SER A 25 -9.57 6.10 -23.08
CA SER A 25 -9.24 5.87 -21.68
C SER A 25 -8.74 7.19 -21.10
N THR A 26 -9.67 8.04 -20.68
CA THR A 26 -9.32 9.14 -19.77
C THR A 26 -8.80 8.50 -18.48
N PRO A 27 -7.56 8.76 -18.05
CA PRO A 27 -7.09 8.28 -16.76
C PRO A 27 -8.07 8.76 -15.70
N VAL A 28 -8.61 7.83 -14.90
CA VAL A 28 -9.48 8.17 -13.77
C VAL A 28 -8.63 9.01 -12.83
N PRO A 29 -8.95 10.30 -12.63
CA PRO A 29 -8.28 11.09 -11.61
C PRO A 29 -8.63 10.42 -10.29
N ILE A 30 -7.61 9.95 -9.56
CA ILE A 30 -7.76 9.53 -8.17
C ILE A 30 -8.25 10.79 -7.46
N SER A 31 -9.55 10.84 -7.15
CA SER A 31 -10.17 12.05 -6.65
C SER A 31 -9.47 12.44 -5.35
N PRO A 32 -8.81 13.61 -5.27
CA PRO A 32 -8.23 14.05 -4.01
C PRO A 32 -9.38 14.25 -3.03
N ARG A 33 -9.45 13.40 -2.00
CA ARG A 33 -10.28 13.69 -0.82
C ARG A 33 -9.74 14.97 -0.21
N SER A 34 -10.62 15.92 0.08
CA SER A 34 -10.25 17.26 0.56
C SER A 34 -9.23 17.18 1.71
N PRO A 35 -8.11 17.92 1.67
CA PRO A 35 -7.29 18.12 2.85
C PRO A 35 -8.10 18.96 3.84
N VAL A 36 -8.52 18.36 4.97
CA VAL A 36 -8.90 19.15 6.14
C VAL A 36 -7.60 19.68 6.72
N LEU A 37 -7.24 20.90 6.30
CA LEU A 37 -6.27 21.72 7.02
C LEU A 37 -6.89 22.07 8.37
N SER A 38 -6.38 21.44 9.42
CA SER A 38 -6.46 21.96 10.79
C SER A 38 -5.08 21.80 11.42
N THR A 39 -4.13 22.59 10.93
CA THR A 39 -2.92 22.93 11.67
C THR A 39 -3.17 24.25 12.39
N THR A 40 -3.86 24.19 13.52
CA THR A 40 -3.69 25.21 14.55
C THR A 40 -2.48 24.78 15.39
N PRO A 41 -1.42 25.61 15.52
CA PRO A 41 -0.38 25.34 16.48
C PRO A 41 -0.95 25.59 17.87
N GLN A 42 -1.22 24.55 18.65
CA GLN A 42 -1.45 24.73 20.08
C GLN A 42 -0.09 24.89 20.76
N THR A 43 0.46 26.10 20.63
CA THR A 43 1.41 26.65 21.58
C THR A 43 0.66 26.85 22.88
N GLU A 44 0.62 25.83 23.74
CA GLU A 44 0.23 26.05 25.12
C GLU A 44 1.42 26.65 25.87
N ALA A 45 1.21 27.92 26.17
CA ALA A 45 1.90 28.74 27.14
C ALA A 45 2.55 27.95 28.28
N SER A 46 3.85 28.22 28.43
CA SER A 46 4.58 28.18 29.69
C SER A 46 3.69 28.61 30.85
N THR A 47 3.37 27.68 31.74
CA THR A 47 2.91 27.99 33.09
C THR A 47 3.98 27.47 34.02
N GLU A 48 4.82 28.38 34.51
CA GLU A 48 5.65 28.13 35.68
C GLU A 48 4.74 27.71 36.85
N PRO A 49 4.99 26.56 37.50
CA PRO A 49 4.49 26.33 38.84
C PRO A 49 5.56 26.82 39.82
N THR A 50 5.19 27.88 40.51
CA THR A 50 5.81 28.45 41.70
C THR A 50 6.47 27.39 42.58
N ALA A 51 7.72 27.66 42.97
CA ALA A 51 8.43 26.90 43.99
C ALA A 51 7.59 26.82 45.27
N HIS A 52 7.14 25.62 45.61
CA HIS A 52 6.76 25.26 46.96
C HIS A 52 7.53 24.01 47.40
N THR A 53 8.49 24.29 48.28
CA THR A 53 9.21 23.37 49.17
C THR A 53 8.27 22.32 49.76
N ASN A 54 8.64 21.03 49.65
CA ASN A 54 8.39 20.00 50.67
C ASN A 54 9.29 18.77 50.40
N ASN A 55 10.28 18.60 51.29
CA ASN A 55 11.12 17.45 51.65
C ASN A 55 11.66 16.44 50.60
N PRO A 56 12.98 16.12 50.66
CA PRO A 56 13.56 15.01 49.90
C PRO A 56 13.22 13.66 50.56
N ASP A 57 12.57 12.77 49.82
CA ASP A 57 12.46 11.36 50.16
C ASP A 57 13.66 10.61 49.53
N PRO A 58 14.60 10.03 50.33
CA PRO A 58 15.78 9.37 49.80
C PRO A 58 15.46 7.89 49.50
N ALA A 59 14.66 7.62 48.46
CA ALA A 59 14.40 6.23 48.05
C ALA A 59 14.04 6.03 46.55
N ALA A 60 14.32 7.00 45.67
CA ALA A 60 14.18 6.78 44.23
C ALA A 60 15.48 6.18 43.67
N GLY A 61 15.51 4.85 43.51
CA GLY A 61 16.55 4.17 42.74
C GLY A 61 16.64 4.71 41.30
N PRO A 62 17.77 4.51 40.61
CA PRO A 62 17.93 5.00 39.24
C PRO A 62 16.84 4.43 38.35
N SER A 63 16.00 5.31 37.78
CA SER A 63 15.07 4.95 36.72
C SER A 63 15.85 4.20 35.62
N PRO A 64 15.34 3.06 35.11
CA PRO A 64 15.97 2.39 33.99
C PRO A 64 16.06 3.40 32.82
N PRO A 65 17.17 3.40 32.07
CA PRO A 65 17.33 4.31 30.94
C PRO A 65 16.14 4.14 29.99
N LEU A 66 15.51 5.26 29.64
CA LEU A 66 14.53 5.31 28.55
C LEU A 66 15.15 4.61 27.34
N LEU A 67 14.52 3.54 26.87
CA LEU A 67 14.88 2.89 25.61
C LEU A 67 14.92 3.98 24.53
N SER A 68 16.04 4.11 23.83
CA SER A 68 16.17 5.07 22.73
C SER A 68 14.97 4.96 21.78
N PRO A 69 14.41 6.08 21.29
CA PRO A 69 13.31 6.05 20.36
C PRO A 69 13.69 5.21 19.14
N ARG A 70 12.86 4.22 18.82
CA ARG A 70 12.93 3.46 17.58
C ARG A 70 12.74 4.46 16.42
N SER A 71 13.80 4.74 15.67
CA SER A 71 13.74 5.72 14.57
C SER A 71 13.04 5.10 13.34
N ASP A 72 11.71 5.01 13.39
CA ASP A 72 10.93 4.65 12.22
C ASP A 72 11.00 5.79 11.19
N THR A 73 11.24 5.45 9.92
CA THR A 73 11.31 6.44 8.84
C THR A 73 9.95 6.61 8.20
N VAL A 74 9.44 7.84 8.14
CA VAL A 74 8.16 8.13 7.47
C VAL A 74 8.40 8.52 6.01
N TRP A 75 7.68 7.88 5.09
CA TRP A 75 7.72 8.14 3.66
C TRP A 75 6.33 8.49 3.12
N GLY A 76 6.17 9.69 2.57
CA GLY A 76 4.93 10.11 1.90
C GLY A 76 4.93 9.64 0.45
N VAL A 77 3.88 8.95 0.02
CA VAL A 77 3.81 8.40 -1.34
C VAL A 77 3.36 9.49 -2.32
N PRO A 78 4.20 9.88 -3.30
CA PRO A 78 3.88 11.00 -4.20
C PRO A 78 2.54 10.83 -4.93
N GLY A 79 1.75 11.91 -4.97
CA GLY A 79 0.46 11.94 -5.68
C GLY A 79 -0.70 11.25 -4.94
N THR A 80 -0.53 10.87 -3.66
CA THR A 80 -1.54 10.16 -2.88
C THR A 80 -1.64 10.72 -1.44
N GLN A 81 -2.65 10.27 -0.68
CA GLN A 81 -2.70 10.49 0.78
C GLN A 81 -2.02 9.38 1.57
N THR A 82 -1.50 8.36 0.89
CA THR A 82 -0.86 7.23 1.53
C THR A 82 0.55 7.62 2.02
N SER A 83 0.89 7.21 3.24
CA SER A 83 2.23 7.33 3.81
C SER A 83 2.63 6.02 4.49
N LEU A 84 3.93 5.78 4.59
CA LEU A 84 4.48 4.58 5.20
C LEU A 84 5.34 4.94 6.40
N SER A 85 5.16 4.24 7.52
CA SER A 85 6.15 4.21 8.60
C SER A 85 6.99 2.95 8.42
N LEU A 86 8.28 3.11 8.14
CA LEU A 86 9.18 2.04 7.71
C LEU A 86 10.18 1.67 8.79
N HIS A 87 10.32 0.36 9.00
CA HIS A 87 11.30 -0.22 9.91
C HIS A 87 12.07 -1.36 9.25
N PHE A 88 13.30 -1.07 8.83
CA PHE A 88 14.19 -2.06 8.21
C PHE A 88 14.87 -2.92 9.27
N THR A 89 14.91 -4.23 9.04
CA THR A 89 15.46 -5.22 9.97
C THR A 89 16.66 -5.97 9.42
N ALA A 90 16.86 -5.97 8.10
CA ALA A 90 18.04 -6.53 7.44
C ALA A 90 18.21 -5.92 6.05
N THR A 91 19.45 -5.79 5.58
CA THR A 91 19.74 -5.40 4.19
C THR A 91 19.58 -6.57 3.24
N VAL A 92 19.08 -6.30 2.04
CA VAL A 92 18.90 -7.27 0.95
C VAL A 92 19.35 -6.61 -0.35
N ILE A 93 19.99 -7.35 -1.25
CA ILE A 93 20.39 -6.80 -2.54
C ILE A 93 19.15 -6.58 -3.45
N PRO A 94 19.10 -5.51 -4.26
CA PRO A 94 17.94 -5.20 -5.09
C PRO A 94 17.43 -6.37 -5.96
N PRO A 95 18.30 -7.17 -6.63
CA PRO A 95 17.83 -8.28 -7.46
C PRO A 95 17.01 -9.35 -6.72
N ALA A 96 17.14 -9.46 -5.40
CA ALA A 96 16.38 -10.42 -4.61
C ALA A 96 14.99 -9.92 -4.22
N ILE A 97 14.79 -8.60 -4.04
CA ILE A 97 13.55 -8.01 -3.51
C ILE A 97 12.72 -7.28 -4.58
N LEU A 98 13.37 -6.73 -5.60
CA LEU A 98 12.69 -5.97 -6.65
C LEU A 98 11.65 -6.81 -7.41
N PRO A 99 11.89 -8.10 -7.77
CA PRO A 99 10.90 -8.92 -8.45
C PRO A 99 9.60 -9.06 -7.65
N VAL A 100 9.69 -9.46 -6.37
CA VAL A 100 8.49 -9.64 -5.53
C VAL A 100 7.69 -8.34 -5.36
N LEU A 101 8.37 -7.19 -5.24
CA LEU A 101 7.70 -5.89 -5.13
C LEU A 101 7.01 -5.49 -6.43
N ASN A 102 7.69 -5.67 -7.56
CA ASN A 102 7.12 -5.34 -8.88
C ASN A 102 5.93 -6.24 -9.21
N ASP A 103 6.05 -7.54 -8.99
CA ASP A 103 4.99 -8.49 -9.32
C ASP A 103 3.80 -8.36 -8.38
N ALA A 104 4.04 -8.10 -7.08
CA ALA A 104 2.98 -7.75 -6.14
C ALA A 104 2.24 -6.48 -6.59
N TYR A 105 2.97 -5.41 -6.92
CA TYR A 105 2.37 -4.17 -7.42
C TYR A 105 1.59 -4.39 -8.72
N ASN A 106 2.16 -5.14 -9.68
CA ASN A 106 1.51 -5.46 -10.95
C ASN A 106 0.22 -6.26 -10.75
N SER A 107 0.17 -7.18 -9.77
CA SER A 107 -1.05 -7.91 -9.42
C SER A 107 -2.16 -7.00 -8.91
N VAL A 108 -1.81 -6.02 -8.06
CA VAL A 108 -2.75 -5.01 -7.55
C VAL A 108 -3.21 -4.08 -8.66
N TYR A 109 -2.28 -3.64 -9.52
CA TYR A 109 -2.59 -2.82 -10.68
C TYR A 109 -3.55 -3.53 -11.65
N ALA A 110 -3.32 -4.82 -11.92
CA ALA A 110 -4.22 -5.62 -12.73
C ALA A 110 -5.63 -5.73 -12.11
N HIS A 111 -5.72 -5.89 -10.78
CA HIS A 111 -7.01 -5.86 -10.09
C HIS A 111 -7.71 -4.51 -10.29
N LEU A 112 -7.01 -3.40 -10.04
CA LEU A 112 -7.57 -2.05 -10.18
C LEU A 112 -8.08 -1.77 -11.61
N HIS A 113 -7.39 -2.27 -12.64
CA HIS A 113 -7.83 -2.13 -14.03
C HIS A 113 -9.03 -2.98 -14.41
N THR A 114 -9.17 -4.15 -13.81
CA THR A 114 -10.22 -5.11 -14.17
C THR A 114 -11.48 -4.95 -13.33
N ALA A 115 -11.33 -4.65 -12.05
CA ALA A 115 -12.40 -4.61 -11.05
C ALA A 115 -12.59 -3.24 -10.40
N GLY A 116 -11.66 -2.30 -10.59
CA GLY A 116 -11.68 -1.01 -9.93
C GLY A 116 -11.11 -1.04 -8.51
N ASP A 117 -11.24 0.08 -7.81
CA ASP A 117 -10.89 0.17 -6.39
C ASP A 117 -12.03 -0.37 -5.51
N GLY A 118 -11.66 -0.82 -4.32
CA GLY A 118 -12.58 -1.41 -3.37
C GLY A 118 -11.84 -2.01 -2.18
N LEU A 119 -12.59 -2.56 -1.24
CA LEU A 119 -12.01 -3.21 -0.06
C LEU A 119 -11.17 -4.41 -0.49
N LEU A 120 -10.01 -4.57 0.15
CA LEU A 120 -9.18 -5.76 0.03
C LEU A 120 -9.94 -6.95 0.66
N PRO A 121 -10.38 -7.96 -0.12
CA PRO A 121 -11.16 -9.07 0.41
C PRO A 121 -10.38 -9.82 1.49
N GLY A 122 -11.05 -10.12 2.61
CA GLY A 122 -10.40 -10.79 3.76
C GLY A 122 -9.41 -9.91 4.54
N GLY A 123 -9.19 -8.66 4.13
CA GLY A 123 -8.32 -7.71 4.82
C GLY A 123 -6.85 -8.13 4.87
N ASN A 124 -6.43 -9.03 3.98
CA ASN A 124 -5.06 -9.49 3.86
C ASN A 124 -4.66 -9.67 2.39
N PHE A 125 -3.37 -9.48 2.15
CA PHE A 125 -2.71 -9.66 0.87
C PHE A 125 -1.40 -10.41 1.15
N ASP A 126 -1.20 -11.53 0.47
CA ASP A 126 0.01 -12.35 0.55
C ASP A 126 0.49 -12.61 -0.87
N PHE A 127 1.70 -12.15 -1.18
CA PHE A 127 2.33 -12.32 -2.47
C PHE A 127 3.76 -12.81 -2.28
N ALA A 128 4.07 -13.97 -2.84
CA ALA A 128 5.38 -14.57 -2.74
C ALA A 128 6.00 -14.72 -4.13
N ASP A 129 7.29 -14.41 -4.23
CA ASP A 129 8.11 -14.70 -5.39
C ASP A 129 9.48 -15.22 -4.94
N HIS A 130 9.85 -16.39 -5.47
CA HIS A 130 11.06 -17.13 -5.09
C HIS A 130 11.25 -17.24 -3.55
N LEU A 131 12.24 -16.52 -3.02
CA LEU A 131 12.65 -16.53 -1.62
C LEU A 131 12.03 -15.41 -0.80
N MET A 132 11.32 -14.48 -1.44
CA MET A 132 10.77 -13.29 -0.81
C MET A 132 9.25 -13.35 -0.76
N VAL A 133 8.69 -12.64 0.23
CA VAL A 133 7.26 -12.51 0.42
C VAL A 133 6.93 -11.08 0.81
N VAL A 134 5.81 -10.59 0.29
CA VAL A 134 5.15 -9.34 0.66
C VAL A 134 3.84 -9.72 1.33
N LYS A 135 3.65 -9.31 2.58
CA LYS A 135 2.38 -9.47 3.29
C LYS A 135 1.87 -8.13 3.73
N VAL A 136 0.58 -7.88 3.54
CA VAL A 136 -0.10 -6.66 4.01
C VAL A 136 -1.44 -7.07 4.61
N TRP A 137 -1.81 -6.48 5.74
CA TRP A 137 -3.07 -6.78 6.43
C TRP A 137 -3.64 -5.55 7.11
N ASN A 138 -4.95 -5.59 7.34
CA ASN A 138 -5.70 -4.56 8.05
C ASN A 138 -5.16 -4.32 9.46
N SER A 139 -5.05 -3.07 9.88
CA SER A 139 -4.69 -2.69 11.25
C SER A 139 -5.94 -2.34 12.06
N ASN A 140 -6.13 -2.94 13.25
CA ASN A 140 -7.15 -2.52 14.23
C ASN A 140 -8.57 -2.31 13.66
N ASN A 141 -9.04 -3.23 12.80
CA ASN A 141 -10.33 -3.15 12.08
C ASN A 141 -10.45 -2.03 11.04
N HIS A 142 -9.40 -1.25 10.79
CA HIS A 142 -9.36 -0.37 9.63
C HIS A 142 -9.13 -1.20 8.38
N GLN A 143 -9.87 -0.87 7.33
CA GLN A 143 -9.88 -1.65 6.10
C GLN A 143 -8.99 -0.99 5.04
N ILE A 144 -8.07 -1.77 4.48
CA ILE A 144 -7.29 -1.38 3.31
C ILE A 144 -8.16 -1.54 2.05
N THR A 145 -8.02 -0.60 1.12
CA THR A 145 -8.51 -0.73 -0.25
C THR A 145 -7.39 -1.17 -1.19
N TRP A 146 -7.75 -1.68 -2.37
CA TRP A 146 -6.78 -2.01 -3.42
C TRP A 146 -5.94 -0.81 -3.84
N GLY A 147 -6.54 0.38 -3.90
CA GLY A 147 -5.84 1.64 -4.21
C GLY A 147 -4.76 1.95 -3.18
N VAL A 148 -5.11 1.91 -1.89
CA VAL A 148 -4.16 2.13 -0.78
C VAL A 148 -3.05 1.09 -0.78
N LEU A 149 -3.39 -0.19 -1.01
CA LEU A 149 -2.37 -1.25 -1.13
C LEU A 149 -1.40 -0.97 -2.28
N GLY A 150 -1.92 -0.59 -3.45
CA GLY A 150 -1.09 -0.24 -4.61
C GLY A 150 -0.16 0.94 -4.33
N SER A 151 -0.68 1.99 -3.69
CA SER A 151 0.10 3.15 -3.26
C SER A 151 1.18 2.77 -2.24
N ALA A 152 0.87 1.89 -1.28
CA ALA A 152 1.84 1.41 -0.30
C ALA A 152 2.99 0.61 -0.94
N LEU A 153 2.68 -0.32 -1.86
CA LEU A 153 3.70 -1.10 -2.56
C LEU A 153 4.59 -0.23 -3.45
N TRP A 154 3.97 0.70 -4.19
CA TRP A 154 4.71 1.68 -4.98
C TRP A 154 5.60 2.55 -4.11
N GLY A 155 5.04 3.13 -3.05
CA GLY A 155 5.77 3.99 -2.11
C GLY A 155 6.94 3.29 -1.44
N LEU A 156 6.80 2.01 -1.10
CA LEU A 156 7.89 1.24 -0.53
C LEU A 156 9.04 1.07 -1.52
N ARG A 157 8.72 0.68 -2.77
CA ARG A 157 9.72 0.55 -3.83
C ARG A 157 10.40 1.89 -4.13
N ASP A 158 9.60 2.95 -4.23
CA ASP A 158 10.05 4.31 -4.51
C ASP A 158 11.03 4.79 -3.44
N PHE A 159 10.71 4.61 -2.15
CA PHE A 159 11.62 4.87 -1.05
C PHE A 159 12.94 4.11 -1.18
N MET A 160 12.87 2.78 -1.39
CA MET A 160 14.06 1.94 -1.49
C MET A 160 14.97 2.37 -2.65
N GLN A 161 14.36 2.76 -3.77
CA GLN A 161 15.07 3.25 -4.94
C GLN A 161 15.68 4.63 -4.71
N GLU A 162 14.92 5.59 -4.16
CA GLU A 162 15.40 6.96 -3.93
C GLU A 162 16.49 7.01 -2.87
N LYS A 163 16.34 6.25 -1.77
CA LYS A 163 17.31 6.24 -0.68
C LYS A 163 18.45 5.25 -0.88
N GLY A 164 18.34 4.36 -1.88
CA GLY A 164 19.31 3.28 -2.10
C GLY A 164 19.35 2.25 -0.97
N VAL A 165 18.29 2.17 -0.15
CA VAL A 165 18.20 1.27 1.00
C VAL A 165 17.25 0.13 0.65
N TRP A 166 17.80 -1.07 0.51
CA TRP A 166 17.04 -2.27 0.14
C TRP A 166 17.12 -3.29 1.27
N GLY A 167 15.99 -3.89 1.65
CA GLY A 167 15.98 -4.74 2.82
C GLY A 167 14.65 -5.36 3.24
N VAL A 168 14.77 -6.26 4.21
CA VAL A 168 13.63 -6.79 4.97
C VAL A 168 13.06 -5.65 5.81
N VAL A 169 11.77 -5.40 5.68
CA VAL A 169 11.11 -4.23 6.26
C VAL A 169 9.77 -4.66 6.83
N VAL A 170 9.44 -4.13 8.00
CA VAL A 170 8.08 -4.09 8.53
C VAL A 170 7.61 -2.65 8.40
N PHE A 171 6.37 -2.44 8.00
CA PHE A 171 5.84 -1.12 7.78
C PHE A 171 4.40 -0.98 8.23
N GLN A 172 4.01 0.25 8.52
CA GLN A 172 2.62 0.64 8.73
C GLN A 172 2.15 1.48 7.55
N VAL A 173 0.87 1.32 7.17
CA VAL A 173 0.24 2.06 6.08
C VAL A 173 -0.73 3.06 6.68
N LEU A 174 -0.47 4.33 6.40
CA LEU A 174 -1.34 5.44 6.73
C LEU A 174 -2.06 5.91 5.47
N ASP A 175 -3.33 6.24 5.57
CA ASP A 175 -4.09 6.95 4.53
C ASP A 175 -4.65 8.23 5.14
N GLY A 176 -4.06 9.37 4.75
CA GLY A 176 -4.19 10.62 5.48
C GLY A 176 -3.70 10.47 6.93
N SER A 177 -4.55 10.81 7.89
CA SER A 177 -4.24 10.69 9.32
C SER A 177 -4.59 9.34 9.93
N SER A 178 -5.11 8.39 9.14
CA SER A 178 -5.61 7.10 9.66
C SER A 178 -4.63 5.97 9.40
N TRP A 179 -4.37 5.15 10.43
CA TRP A 179 -3.63 3.91 10.27
C TRP A 179 -4.58 2.84 9.72
N VAL A 180 -4.36 2.43 8.48
CA VAL A 180 -5.27 1.52 7.78
C VAL A 180 -4.71 0.11 7.68
N GLY A 181 -3.39 -0.04 7.71
CA GLY A 181 -2.74 -1.32 7.50
C GLY A 181 -1.38 -1.47 8.13
N SER A 182 -0.90 -2.70 8.12
CA SER A 182 0.48 -3.08 8.43
C SER A 182 0.96 -4.03 7.35
N GLY A 183 2.26 -4.10 7.15
CA GLY A 183 2.83 -5.03 6.19
C GLY A 183 4.27 -5.37 6.49
N MET A 184 4.79 -6.32 5.74
CA MET A 184 6.19 -6.67 5.72
C MET A 184 6.64 -7.14 4.35
N VAL A 185 7.94 -6.99 4.11
CA VAL A 185 8.65 -7.66 3.02
C VAL A 185 9.83 -8.38 3.61
N GLY A 186 9.99 -9.67 3.29
CA GLY A 186 11.06 -10.47 3.87
C GLY A 186 11.20 -11.85 3.28
N TRP A 187 12.03 -12.68 3.91
CA TRP A 187 12.29 -14.04 3.48
C TRP A 187 11.08 -14.95 3.74
N ARG A 188 10.66 -15.71 2.73
CA ARG A 188 9.54 -16.67 2.82
C ARG A 188 9.75 -17.72 3.91
N LYS A 189 10.94 -18.34 3.95
CA LYS A 189 11.26 -19.44 4.89
C LYS A 189 11.21 -19.06 6.38
N ARG A 190 11.21 -17.77 6.73
CA ARG A 190 11.19 -17.35 8.14
C ARG A 190 9.81 -17.48 8.78
N TRP A 191 8.76 -17.82 8.02
CA TRP A 191 7.37 -17.67 8.47
C TRP A 191 6.46 -18.87 8.22
N ASP A 192 6.98 -19.96 7.63
CA ASP A 192 6.25 -21.23 7.46
C ASP A 192 6.49 -22.21 8.64
N SER A 193 7.07 -21.72 9.73
CA SER A 193 7.47 -22.48 10.93
C SER A 193 6.98 -21.79 12.20
#